data_AF-A0A377ABQ7-F1
#
_entry.id   AF-A0A377ABQ7-F1
#
_cell.length_a   1.000
_cell.length_b   1.000
_cell.length_c   1.000
_cell.angle_alpha   90.00
_cell.angle_beta   90.00
_cell.angle_gamma   90.00
#
_symmetry.space_group_name_H-M   'P 1'
#
loop_
_entity.id
_entity.type
_entity.pdbx_description
1 polymer ?
#
loop_
_entity_poly.entity_id
_entity_poly.type
_entity_poly.pdbx_seq_one_letter_code
_entity_poly.pdbx_strand_id
1 'polypeptide(L)'
;MGLIYVNPEGPDHSGEPLSAAAAIRATFGNMGMNDEETVALIAGGHTLGKTHGAGPTSNVGPDPEAAPIEEQGLGWASTYGSGVGADAITSGLEVVWTQTPTQWSNYFFENLFKYEWVQTRSPAGAIQFEAVDAPEIIPDPFDPSKKRKPTMLVTDLTLRFDPEFEKISRRFLNDPQAFNEAFARAWFKLTHRDMGPKSRYIGPEVPKEDLIWQDPLPQPIYNPTEQDIIDLKFAIADSGLSVSELVSVAWASASTFRGGDKRGGANGARLALMPQRDWDVNAAAVRALPVLEKIQKESGKASLAISSCWLVWLVLRKPQAPQV
;
A
#
# COMPACT_ATOMS: atom_id res chain seq x y z
N MET A 1 9.91 -12.61 13.08
CA MET A 1 9.51 -12.69 11.65
C MET A 1 8.06 -13.17 11.62
N GLY A 2 7.20 -12.59 10.78
CA GLY A 2 5.75 -12.88 10.77
C GLY A 2 4.83 -11.70 11.14
N LEU A 3 5.38 -10.51 11.35
CA LEU A 3 4.62 -9.27 11.54
C LEU A 3 4.25 -8.65 10.19
N ILE A 4 3.12 -7.92 10.14
CA ILE A 4 2.73 -7.18 8.92
C ILE A 4 3.64 -5.97 8.68
N TYR A 5 3.86 -5.13 9.69
CA TYR A 5 4.69 -3.92 9.60
C TYR A 5 5.69 -3.85 10.77
N VAL A 6 5.19 -3.50 11.96
CA VAL A 6 6.01 -3.23 13.16
C VAL A 6 5.49 -4.01 14.36
N ASN A 7 6.31 -4.10 15.41
CA ASN A 7 5.89 -4.63 16.70
C ASN A 7 5.02 -3.57 17.43
N PRO A 8 3.77 -3.90 17.84
CA PRO A 8 2.87 -2.97 18.52
C PRO A 8 3.34 -2.55 19.93
N GLU A 9 4.31 -3.27 20.51
CA GLU A 9 4.98 -2.93 21.78
C GLU A 9 6.25 -2.07 21.57
N GLY A 10 6.52 -1.65 20.34
CA GLY A 10 7.74 -0.94 19.93
C GLY A 10 8.87 -1.89 19.52
N PRO A 11 9.92 -1.37 18.85
CA PRO A 11 11.12 -2.14 18.52
C PRO A 11 11.67 -2.85 19.76
N ASP A 12 11.95 -4.15 19.60
CA ASP A 12 12.46 -5.03 20.66
C ASP A 12 11.68 -5.00 21.99
N HIS A 13 10.35 -4.75 21.94
CA HIS A 13 9.48 -4.61 23.11
C HIS A 13 9.92 -3.47 24.06
N SER A 14 10.43 -2.38 23.50
CA SER A 14 10.93 -1.24 24.29
C SER A 14 9.85 -0.53 25.12
N GLY A 15 8.60 -0.51 24.67
CA GLY A 15 7.53 0.29 25.29
C GLY A 15 7.63 1.80 25.04
N GLU A 16 8.69 2.26 24.37
CA GLU A 16 8.97 3.68 24.16
C GLU A 16 8.28 4.20 22.90
N PRO A 17 7.26 5.08 22.99
CA PRO A 17 6.45 5.47 21.84
C PRO A 17 7.25 6.08 20.69
N LEU A 18 8.22 6.95 20.99
CA LEU A 18 9.01 7.61 19.95
C LEU A 18 9.92 6.64 19.19
N SER A 19 10.34 5.54 19.82
CA SER A 19 11.27 4.58 19.21
C SER A 19 10.68 3.88 17.98
N ALA A 20 9.35 3.73 17.91
CA ALA A 20 8.70 3.05 16.79
C ALA A 20 8.60 3.90 15.52
N ALA A 21 8.82 5.22 15.59
CA ALA A 21 8.55 6.13 14.48
C ALA A 21 9.35 5.81 13.22
N ALA A 22 10.66 5.55 13.37
CA ALA A 22 11.53 5.19 12.25
C ALA A 22 11.10 3.87 11.60
N ALA A 23 10.72 2.87 12.41
CA ALA A 23 10.26 1.57 11.91
C ALA A 23 8.91 1.68 11.19
N ILE A 24 7.97 2.46 11.74
CA ILE A 24 6.67 2.73 11.11
C ILE A 24 6.90 3.39 9.75
N ARG A 25 7.66 4.49 9.70
CA ARG A 25 7.95 5.22 8.45
C ARG A 25 8.65 4.36 7.41
N ALA A 26 9.64 3.57 7.81
CA ALA A 26 10.37 2.69 6.89
C ALA A 26 9.47 1.58 6.32
N THR A 27 8.70 0.90 7.17
CA THR A 27 7.86 -0.22 6.75
C THR A 27 6.66 0.23 5.93
N PHE A 28 5.97 1.31 6.33
CA PHE A 28 4.89 1.90 5.53
C PHE A 28 5.41 2.48 4.21
N GLY A 29 6.57 3.14 4.23
CA GLY A 29 7.25 3.63 3.04
C GLY A 29 7.59 2.53 2.05
N ASN A 30 8.13 1.41 2.53
CA ASN A 30 8.39 0.20 1.72
C ASN A 30 7.11 -0.40 1.12
N MET A 31 5.96 -0.13 1.75
CA MET A 31 4.65 -0.53 1.25
C MET A 31 3.94 0.58 0.45
N GLY A 32 4.67 1.63 0.08
CA GLY A 32 4.19 2.70 -0.79
C GLY A 32 3.27 3.71 -0.11
N MET A 33 3.33 3.85 1.22
CA MET A 33 2.57 4.84 1.99
C MET A 33 3.48 5.94 2.50
N ASN A 34 3.06 7.21 2.38
CA ASN A 34 3.74 8.35 2.98
C ASN A 34 3.28 8.59 4.43
N ASP A 35 3.81 9.61 5.10
CA ASP A 35 3.48 9.92 6.50
C ASP A 35 2.00 10.26 6.70
N GLU A 36 1.37 11.02 5.79
CA GLU A 36 -0.05 11.37 5.87
C GLU A 36 -0.96 10.14 5.73
N GLU A 37 -0.68 9.30 4.74
CA GLU A 37 -1.38 8.03 4.51
C GLU A 37 -1.19 7.07 5.68
N THR A 38 0.01 7.05 6.28
CA THR A 38 0.35 6.22 7.45
C THR A 38 -0.47 6.60 8.67
N VAL A 39 -0.48 7.90 9.03
CA VAL A 39 -1.29 8.40 10.15
C VAL A 39 -2.77 8.13 9.89
N ALA A 40 -3.25 8.40 8.68
CA ALA A 40 -4.65 8.17 8.33
C ALA A 40 -5.06 6.69 8.45
N LEU A 41 -4.23 5.76 7.95
CA LEU A 41 -4.49 4.32 8.00
C LEU A 41 -4.50 3.77 9.44
N ILE A 42 -3.50 4.15 10.26
CA ILE A 42 -3.42 3.65 11.63
C ILE A 42 -4.58 4.19 12.46
N ALA A 43 -4.77 5.52 12.47
CA ALA A 43 -5.85 6.15 13.23
C ALA A 43 -7.24 5.71 12.73
N GLY A 44 -7.43 5.61 11.42
CA GLY A 44 -8.70 5.18 10.83
C GLY A 44 -9.02 3.72 11.10
N GLY A 45 -8.02 2.84 11.04
CA GLY A 45 -8.17 1.44 11.44
C GLY A 45 -8.52 1.32 12.92
N HIS A 46 -7.77 2.00 13.78
CA HIS A 46 -7.95 1.96 15.24
C HIS A 46 -9.09 2.84 15.76
N THR A 47 -9.86 3.51 14.89
CA THR A 47 -11.18 4.06 15.25
C THR A 47 -12.18 2.94 15.57
N LEU A 48 -11.96 1.73 15.05
CA LEU A 48 -12.90 0.61 15.10
C LEU A 48 -12.33 -0.60 15.86
N GLY A 49 -13.21 -1.35 16.50
CA GLY A 49 -12.92 -2.65 17.09
C GLY A 49 -12.04 -2.60 18.35
N LYS A 50 -11.25 -3.66 18.54
CA LYS A 50 -10.36 -3.89 19.68
C LYS A 50 -9.25 -4.88 19.36
N THR A 51 -8.22 -4.93 20.20
CA THR A 51 -7.26 -6.05 20.25
C THR A 51 -7.76 -7.16 21.20
N HIS A 52 -7.11 -8.33 21.25
CA HIS A 52 -7.52 -9.44 22.11
C HIS A 52 -6.35 -10.04 22.89
N GLY A 53 -6.44 -10.03 24.21
CA GLY A 53 -5.39 -10.43 25.14
C GLY A 53 -5.93 -10.76 26.52
N ALA A 54 -7.06 -11.48 26.58
CA ALA A 54 -7.80 -11.74 27.82
C ALA A 54 -7.04 -12.58 28.86
N GLY A 55 -5.98 -13.29 28.45
CA GLY A 55 -5.14 -14.12 29.31
C GLY A 55 -3.79 -14.48 28.67
N PRO A 56 -2.95 -15.28 29.36
CA PRO A 56 -1.61 -15.63 28.89
C PRO A 56 -1.60 -16.32 27.52
N THR A 57 -0.68 -15.92 26.64
CA THR A 57 -0.53 -16.49 25.29
C THR A 57 -0.11 -17.95 25.27
N SER A 58 0.37 -18.50 26.39
CA SER A 58 0.65 -19.93 26.54
C SER A 58 -0.58 -20.84 26.42
N ASN A 59 -1.80 -20.27 26.47
CA ASN A 59 -3.04 -21.00 26.24
C ASN A 59 -3.37 -21.14 24.75
N VAL A 60 -2.69 -20.42 23.86
CA VAL A 60 -2.94 -20.43 22.41
C VAL A 60 -2.15 -21.57 21.77
N GLY A 61 -2.86 -22.46 21.08
CA GLY A 61 -2.31 -23.58 20.35
C GLY A 61 -1.57 -23.20 19.05
N PRO A 62 -1.17 -24.20 18.26
CA PRO A 62 -0.43 -24.00 17.00
C PRO A 62 -1.22 -23.17 15.98
N ASP A 63 -0.50 -22.54 15.05
CA ASP A 63 -1.11 -21.87 13.89
C ASP A 63 -1.79 -22.90 12.94
N PRO A 64 -2.64 -22.44 11.98
CA PRO A 64 -3.42 -23.34 11.14
C PRO A 64 -2.63 -24.42 10.39
N GLU A 65 -1.39 -24.15 9.98
CA GLU A 65 -0.58 -25.12 9.22
C GLU A 65 0.04 -26.20 10.12
N ALA A 66 0.08 -25.96 11.43
CA ALA A 66 0.57 -26.91 12.44
C ALA A 66 -0.55 -27.46 13.32
N ALA A 67 -1.81 -27.07 13.08
CA ALA A 67 -2.97 -27.50 13.84
C ALA A 67 -3.36 -28.96 13.50
N PRO A 68 -3.96 -29.70 14.46
CA PRO A 68 -4.51 -31.02 14.19
C PRO A 68 -5.58 -30.99 13.09
N ILE A 69 -5.69 -32.07 12.31
CA ILE A 69 -6.60 -32.15 11.16
C ILE A 69 -8.07 -31.96 11.55
N GLU A 70 -8.45 -32.30 12.78
CA GLU A 70 -9.79 -32.11 13.32
C GLU A 70 -10.19 -30.63 13.49
N GLU A 71 -9.24 -29.69 13.47
CA GLU A 71 -9.50 -28.24 13.46
C GLU A 71 -9.90 -27.71 12.07
N GLN A 72 -9.88 -28.57 11.04
CA GLN A 72 -10.41 -28.28 9.70
C GLN A 72 -9.87 -26.98 9.07
N GLY A 73 -8.57 -26.74 9.21
CA GLY A 73 -7.90 -25.57 8.64
C GLY A 73 -8.02 -24.30 9.49
N LEU A 74 -8.62 -24.39 10.69
CA LEU A 74 -8.48 -23.38 11.73
C LEU A 74 -7.19 -23.62 12.55
N GLY A 75 -6.83 -22.66 13.38
CA GLY A 75 -5.68 -22.71 14.27
C GLY A 75 -5.83 -21.73 15.42
N TRP A 76 -4.79 -21.62 16.24
CA TRP A 76 -4.76 -20.79 17.45
C TRP A 76 -5.88 -21.11 18.44
N ALA A 77 -6.33 -22.37 18.49
CA ALA A 77 -7.30 -22.84 19.47
C ALA A 77 -6.80 -22.50 20.89
N SER A 78 -7.62 -21.79 21.66
CA SER A 78 -7.26 -21.31 22.99
C SER A 78 -7.91 -22.14 24.08
N THR A 79 -7.12 -22.55 25.07
CA THR A 79 -7.61 -23.24 26.28
C THR A 79 -8.02 -22.27 27.40
N TYR A 80 -7.89 -20.96 27.19
CA TYR A 80 -8.23 -19.94 28.18
C TYR A 80 -9.72 -19.64 28.20
N GLY A 81 -10.38 -19.87 29.35
CA GLY A 81 -11.82 -19.62 29.49
C GLY A 81 -12.63 -20.41 28.45
N SER A 82 -13.48 -19.70 27.70
CA SER A 82 -14.22 -20.23 26.56
C SER A 82 -13.41 -20.32 25.25
N GLY A 83 -12.20 -19.76 25.21
CA GLY A 83 -11.31 -19.73 24.05
C GLY A 83 -11.67 -18.70 22.98
N VAL A 84 -12.82 -18.04 23.08
CA VAL A 84 -13.36 -17.07 22.11
C VAL A 84 -14.10 -15.93 22.82
N GLY A 85 -14.60 -14.95 22.07
CA GLY A 85 -15.44 -13.89 22.61
C GLY A 85 -14.74 -13.07 23.70
N ALA A 86 -15.30 -13.06 24.91
CA ALA A 86 -14.75 -12.34 26.05
C ALA A 86 -13.37 -12.88 26.50
N ASP A 87 -13.09 -14.15 26.22
CA ASP A 87 -11.85 -14.83 26.59
C ASP A 87 -10.84 -14.94 25.43
N ALA A 88 -11.10 -14.22 24.32
CA ALA A 88 -10.25 -14.31 23.15
C ALA A 88 -8.82 -13.81 23.40
N ILE A 89 -7.85 -14.52 22.82
CA ILE A 89 -6.44 -14.15 22.80
C ILE A 89 -5.99 -14.17 21.34
N THR A 90 -5.44 -13.07 20.85
CA THR A 90 -4.89 -12.95 19.49
C THR A 90 -3.51 -12.32 19.56
N SER A 91 -3.44 -11.01 19.78
CA SER A 91 -2.18 -10.28 19.91
C SER A 91 -1.55 -10.40 21.30
N GLY A 92 -2.33 -10.74 22.33
CA GLY A 92 -1.94 -10.62 23.73
C GLY A 92 -2.13 -9.22 24.30
N LEU A 93 -2.27 -8.19 23.47
CA LEU A 93 -2.72 -6.85 23.87
C LEU A 93 -4.23 -6.80 24.12
N GLU A 94 -4.69 -5.99 25.07
CA GLU A 94 -6.11 -5.84 25.43
C GLU A 94 -6.49 -4.34 25.46
N VAL A 95 -6.66 -3.77 24.27
CA VAL A 95 -6.86 -2.34 23.99
C VAL A 95 -8.17 -2.12 23.24
N VAL A 96 -8.89 -1.08 23.64
CA VAL A 96 -10.09 -0.55 22.96
C VAL A 96 -9.95 0.97 22.90
N TRP A 97 -9.92 1.52 21.69
CA TRP A 97 -9.49 2.90 21.46
C TRP A 97 -10.61 3.94 21.62
N THR A 98 -11.84 3.58 21.23
CA THR A 98 -12.94 4.55 21.09
C THR A 98 -14.18 4.16 21.89
N GLN A 99 -14.98 5.17 22.22
CA GLN A 99 -16.25 5.05 22.94
C GLN A 99 -17.34 4.40 22.07
N THR A 100 -17.14 4.37 20.75
CA THR A 100 -18.05 3.76 19.78
C THR A 100 -17.30 2.82 18.83
N PRO A 101 -16.81 1.65 19.30
CA PRO A 101 -15.93 0.78 18.51
C PRO A 101 -16.54 0.22 17.22
N THR A 102 -17.85 0.35 17.04
CA THR A 102 -18.59 -0.12 15.86
C THR A 102 -19.10 1.02 14.98
N GLN A 103 -18.73 2.26 15.28
CA GLN A 103 -19.17 3.45 14.53
C GLN A 103 -17.96 4.34 14.22
N TRP A 104 -17.91 4.82 12.98
CA TRP A 104 -16.90 5.78 12.56
C TRP A 104 -17.02 7.07 13.39
N SER A 105 -15.90 7.56 13.90
CA SER A 105 -15.80 8.75 14.75
C SER A 105 -14.39 9.35 14.69
N ASN A 106 -14.20 10.54 15.27
CA ASN A 106 -12.86 11.11 15.47
C ASN A 106 -12.29 10.82 16.87
N TYR A 107 -12.91 9.91 17.62
CA TYR A 107 -12.57 9.67 19.02
C TYR A 107 -11.16 9.11 19.23
N PHE A 108 -10.57 8.46 18.22
CA PHE A 108 -9.17 8.03 18.30
C PHE A 108 -8.25 9.24 18.58
N PHE A 109 -8.32 10.29 17.77
CA PHE A 109 -7.50 11.48 17.95
C PHE A 109 -7.93 12.29 19.19
N GLU A 110 -9.24 12.39 19.46
CA GLU A 110 -9.71 13.07 20.67
C GLU A 110 -9.11 12.41 21.92
N ASN A 111 -9.19 11.09 22.05
CA ASN A 111 -8.61 10.37 23.18
C ASN A 111 -7.09 10.51 23.21
N LEU A 112 -6.41 10.34 22.06
CA LEU A 112 -4.95 10.42 21.93
C LEU A 112 -4.37 11.71 22.51
N PHE A 113 -5.02 12.85 22.22
CA PHE A 113 -4.54 14.17 22.63
C PHE A 113 -5.19 14.71 23.91
N LYS A 114 -6.37 14.22 24.31
CA LYS A 114 -7.07 14.68 25.53
C LYS A 114 -6.42 14.16 26.80
N TYR A 115 -5.91 12.94 26.79
CA TYR A 115 -5.39 12.28 27.99
C TYR A 115 -3.86 12.21 27.99
N GLU A 116 -3.29 12.16 29.18
CA GLU A 116 -1.93 11.65 29.38
C GLU A 116 -1.97 10.13 29.54
N TRP A 117 -0.86 9.47 29.22
CA TRP A 117 -0.81 8.01 29.09
C TRP A 117 0.22 7.42 30.04
N VAL A 118 -0.18 6.40 30.81
CA VAL A 118 0.72 5.63 31.66
C VAL A 118 0.88 4.22 31.10
N GLN A 119 2.13 3.76 31.03
CA GLN A 119 2.43 2.41 30.58
C GLN A 119 1.89 1.40 31.60
N THR A 120 1.24 0.36 31.09
CA THR A 120 0.67 -0.75 31.86
C THR A 120 0.90 -2.07 31.13
N ARG A 121 0.37 -3.17 31.67
CA ARG A 121 0.46 -4.51 31.10
C ARG A 121 -0.93 -5.07 30.84
N SER A 122 -1.10 -5.73 29.69
CA SER A 122 -2.29 -6.52 29.40
C SER A 122 -2.39 -7.74 30.35
N PRO A 123 -3.54 -8.43 30.42
CA PRO A 123 -3.64 -9.72 31.11
C PRO A 123 -2.67 -10.79 30.59
N ALA A 124 -2.21 -10.68 29.34
CA ALA A 124 -1.18 -11.55 28.76
C ALA A 124 0.27 -11.08 29.04
N GLY A 125 0.46 -9.94 29.68
CA GLY A 125 1.77 -9.35 29.99
C GLY A 125 2.36 -8.43 28.92
N ALA A 126 1.62 -8.11 27.86
CA ALA A 126 2.09 -7.22 26.79
C ALA A 126 2.11 -5.75 27.23
N ILE A 127 3.04 -4.95 26.70
CA ILE A 127 3.14 -3.50 26.94
C ILE A 127 2.00 -2.77 26.23
N GLN A 128 1.24 -1.99 26.97
CA GLN A 128 0.23 -1.08 26.43
C GLN A 128 0.10 0.15 27.33
N PHE A 129 -0.79 1.08 26.98
CA PHE A 129 -1.03 2.30 27.74
C PHE A 129 -2.49 2.43 28.15
N GLU A 130 -2.71 3.03 29.32
CA GLU A 130 -4.02 3.44 29.83
C GLU A 130 -4.01 4.94 30.10
N ALA A 131 -5.15 5.60 29.87
CA ALA A 131 -5.31 7.02 30.13
C ALA A 131 -5.28 7.35 31.64
N VAL A 132 -4.44 8.32 32.02
CA VAL A 132 -4.34 8.84 33.39
C VAL A 132 -5.58 9.67 33.73
N ASP A 133 -6.14 9.47 34.93
CA ASP A 133 -7.30 10.20 35.47
C ASP A 133 -8.55 10.25 34.56
N ALA A 134 -8.65 9.31 33.60
CA ALA A 134 -9.81 9.21 32.72
C ALA A 134 -10.98 8.46 33.38
N PRO A 135 -12.24 8.87 33.13
CA PRO A 135 -13.40 8.07 33.49
C PRO A 135 -13.50 6.79 32.65
N GLU A 136 -14.22 5.79 33.16
CA GLU A 136 -14.56 4.58 32.42
C GLU A 136 -15.66 4.89 31.38
N ILE A 137 -15.23 5.17 30.15
CA ILE A 137 -16.10 5.63 29.06
C ILE A 137 -16.11 4.69 27.86
N ILE A 138 -15.19 3.73 27.82
CA ILE A 138 -15.09 2.76 26.74
C ILE A 138 -15.98 1.56 27.08
N PRO A 139 -16.91 1.16 26.21
CA PRO A 139 -17.82 0.06 26.50
C PRO A 139 -17.08 -1.27 26.55
N ASP A 140 -17.52 -2.18 27.43
CA ASP A 140 -17.14 -3.58 27.34
C ASP A 140 -17.83 -4.25 26.14
N PRO A 141 -17.14 -5.12 25.38
CA PRO A 141 -17.71 -5.75 24.18
C PRO A 141 -18.80 -6.78 24.46
N PHE A 142 -18.92 -7.33 25.68
CA PHE A 142 -19.88 -8.40 25.99
C PHE A 142 -20.79 -8.07 27.18
N ASP A 143 -20.39 -7.18 28.07
CA ASP A 143 -21.14 -6.79 29.26
C ASP A 143 -21.54 -5.30 29.21
N PRO A 144 -22.79 -4.96 28.84
CA PRO A 144 -23.22 -3.57 28.71
C PRO A 144 -23.22 -2.78 30.03
N SER A 145 -23.10 -3.47 31.18
CA SER A 145 -22.99 -2.84 32.49
C SER A 145 -21.56 -2.39 32.82
N LYS A 146 -20.56 -2.89 32.08
CA LYS A 146 -19.15 -2.59 32.31
C LYS A 146 -18.61 -1.57 31.32
N LYS A 147 -17.71 -0.73 31.84
CA LYS A 147 -16.89 0.19 31.05
C LYS A 147 -15.45 0.11 31.51
N ARG A 148 -14.55 0.61 30.68
CA ARG A 148 -13.11 0.69 30.95
C ARG A 148 -12.57 2.06 30.56
N LYS A 149 -11.37 2.37 31.04
CA LYS A 149 -10.67 3.58 30.62
C LYS A 149 -10.16 3.46 29.17
N PRO A 150 -9.94 4.59 28.48
CA PRO A 150 -9.25 4.60 27.20
C PRO A 150 -7.87 3.95 27.30
N THR A 151 -7.51 3.19 26.26
CA THR A 151 -6.22 2.49 26.15
C THR A 151 -5.62 2.71 24.76
N MET A 152 -4.30 2.62 24.64
CA MET A 152 -3.54 2.82 23.40
C MET A 152 -2.38 1.83 23.32
N LEU A 153 -1.95 1.52 22.09
CA LEU A 153 -0.70 0.81 21.82
C LEU A 153 0.50 1.76 21.88
N VAL A 154 1.71 1.20 22.00
CA VAL A 154 2.96 1.98 21.88
C VAL A 154 2.99 2.71 20.54
N THR A 155 2.60 2.01 19.47
CA THR A 155 2.58 2.54 18.09
C THR A 155 1.51 3.59 17.85
N ASP A 156 0.42 3.60 18.63
CA ASP A 156 -0.60 4.66 18.54
C ASP A 156 -0.06 5.96 19.11
N LEU A 157 0.61 5.87 20.27
CA LEU A 157 1.24 7.02 20.91
C LEU A 157 2.36 7.61 20.05
N THR A 158 3.04 6.81 19.23
CA THR A 158 4.01 7.32 18.25
C THR A 158 3.41 8.41 17.35
N LEU A 159 2.13 8.33 17.00
CA LEU A 159 1.46 9.33 16.17
C LEU A 159 1.36 10.71 16.84
N ARG A 160 1.44 10.75 18.18
CA ARG A 160 1.48 11.97 18.98
C ARG A 160 2.91 12.43 19.31
N PHE A 161 3.85 11.50 19.47
CA PHE A 161 5.20 11.83 19.96
C PHE A 161 6.24 12.05 18.86
N ASP A 162 6.07 11.48 17.65
CA ASP A 162 6.92 11.82 16.49
C ASP A 162 6.54 13.21 15.95
N PRO A 163 7.49 14.15 15.80
CA PRO A 163 7.17 15.53 15.42
C PRO A 163 6.45 15.72 14.07
N GLU A 164 6.64 14.81 13.11
CA GLU A 164 5.98 14.93 11.80
C GLU A 164 4.60 14.26 11.82
N PHE A 165 4.47 13.09 12.45
CA PHE A 165 3.17 12.47 12.66
C PHE A 165 2.27 13.33 13.56
N GLU A 166 2.84 14.02 14.55
CA GLU A 166 2.09 14.87 15.47
C GLU A 166 1.38 16.02 14.73
N LYS A 167 2.07 16.68 13.80
CA LYS A 167 1.50 17.78 12.99
C LYS A 167 0.31 17.28 12.18
N ILE A 168 0.46 16.12 11.55
CA ILE A 168 -0.59 15.48 10.75
C ILE A 168 -1.76 15.07 11.65
N SER A 169 -1.48 14.40 12.77
CA SER A 169 -2.47 13.94 13.73
C SER A 169 -3.26 15.11 14.34
N ARG A 170 -2.58 16.22 14.67
CA ARG A 170 -3.23 17.43 15.18
C ARG A 170 -4.07 18.11 14.11
N ARG A 171 -3.65 18.10 12.84
CA ARG A 171 -4.50 18.55 11.73
C ARG A 171 -5.75 17.69 11.60
N PHE A 172 -5.62 16.37 11.63
CA PHE A 172 -6.77 15.44 11.57
C PHE A 172 -7.69 15.51 12.79
N LEU A 173 -7.15 15.81 13.98
CA LEU A 173 -7.96 16.14 15.15
C LEU A 173 -8.83 17.39 14.90
N ASN A 174 -8.23 18.45 14.37
CA ASN A 174 -8.88 19.76 14.19
C ASN A 174 -9.75 19.84 12.92
N ASP A 175 -9.50 18.98 11.94
CA ASP A 175 -10.26 18.85 10.69
C ASP A 175 -10.58 17.36 10.42
N PRO A 176 -11.68 16.86 11.01
CA PRO A 176 -12.12 15.49 10.80
C PRO A 176 -12.46 15.18 9.34
N GLN A 177 -12.81 16.18 8.53
CA GLN A 177 -13.12 15.97 7.12
C GLN A 177 -11.85 15.67 6.32
N ALA A 178 -10.75 16.37 6.59
CA ALA A 178 -9.44 16.05 6.02
C ALA A 178 -9.00 14.63 6.40
N PHE A 179 -9.25 14.21 7.63
CA PHE A 179 -8.99 12.83 8.07
C PHE A 179 -9.84 11.81 7.29
N ASN A 180 -11.15 12.05 7.17
CA ASN A 180 -12.06 11.17 6.44
C ASN A 180 -11.59 10.96 4.99
N GLU A 181 -11.21 12.05 4.31
CA GLU A 181 -10.75 11.98 2.92
C GLU A 181 -9.40 11.25 2.81
N ALA A 182 -8.44 11.59 3.67
CA ALA A 182 -7.13 10.95 3.67
C ALA A 182 -7.24 9.43 3.95
N PHE A 183 -8.05 9.03 4.93
CA PHE A 183 -8.28 7.63 5.25
C PHE A 183 -8.96 6.89 4.09
N ALA A 184 -10.02 7.45 3.49
CA ALA A 184 -10.71 6.81 2.37
C ALA A 184 -9.77 6.61 1.16
N ARG A 185 -8.96 7.62 0.83
CA ARG A 185 -7.97 7.55 -0.27
C ARG A 185 -6.85 6.55 0.04
N ALA A 186 -6.31 6.57 1.26
CA ALA A 186 -5.25 5.65 1.67
C ALA A 186 -5.75 4.21 1.76
N TRP A 187 -6.98 3.98 2.23
CA TRP A 187 -7.62 2.66 2.26
C TRP A 187 -7.84 2.12 0.85
N PHE A 188 -8.34 2.96 -0.08
CA PHE A 188 -8.47 2.58 -1.48
C PHE A 188 -7.12 2.20 -2.08
N LYS A 189 -6.09 3.04 -1.87
CA LYS A 189 -4.72 2.73 -2.31
C LYS A 189 -4.20 1.43 -1.71
N LEU A 190 -4.35 1.21 -0.40
CA LEU A 190 -3.90 0.00 0.30
C LEU A 190 -4.44 -1.27 -0.35
N THR A 191 -5.73 -1.26 -0.70
CA THR A 191 -6.47 -2.41 -1.20
C THR A 191 -6.41 -2.58 -2.73
N HIS A 192 -5.80 -1.64 -3.45
CA HIS A 192 -5.75 -1.64 -4.93
C HIS A 192 -4.34 -1.44 -5.51
N ARG A 193 -3.32 -1.18 -4.68
CA ARG A 193 -1.94 -0.88 -5.11
C ARG A 193 -1.27 -1.99 -5.94
N ASP A 194 -1.70 -3.24 -5.82
CA ASP A 194 -1.19 -4.42 -6.53
C ASP A 194 -2.13 -4.94 -7.63
N MET A 195 -3.22 -4.21 -7.89
CA MET A 195 -4.14 -4.50 -8.99
C MET A 195 -3.61 -4.05 -10.36
N GLY A 196 -2.51 -3.32 -10.43
CA GLY A 196 -1.95 -2.82 -11.68
C GLY A 196 -2.82 -1.73 -12.34
N PRO A 197 -2.79 -1.61 -13.68
CA PRO A 197 -3.49 -0.55 -14.41
C PRO A 197 -5.00 -0.54 -14.14
N LYS A 198 -5.59 0.65 -14.07
CA LYS A 198 -7.04 0.87 -13.87
C LYS A 198 -7.93 0.15 -14.89
N SER A 199 -7.41 -0.19 -16.07
CA SER A 199 -8.10 -1.03 -17.06
C SER A 199 -8.42 -2.46 -16.59
N ARG A 200 -7.83 -2.90 -15.47
CA ARG A 200 -8.14 -4.18 -14.81
C ARG A 200 -9.26 -4.08 -13.78
N TYR A 201 -9.74 -2.88 -13.47
CA TYR A 201 -10.75 -2.68 -12.43
C TYR A 201 -12.13 -2.94 -13.02
N ILE A 202 -12.96 -3.69 -12.30
CA ILE A 202 -14.26 -4.17 -12.77
C ILE A 202 -15.30 -3.88 -11.71
N GLY A 203 -16.46 -3.37 -12.11
CA GLY A 203 -17.61 -3.14 -11.24
C GLY A 203 -18.12 -1.70 -11.27
N PRO A 204 -19.30 -1.45 -10.69
CA PRO A 204 -19.95 -0.14 -10.75
C PRO A 204 -19.33 0.92 -9.82
N GLU A 205 -18.49 0.51 -8.86
CA GLU A 205 -17.92 1.36 -7.81
C GLU A 205 -16.47 1.80 -8.08
N VAL A 206 -15.95 1.52 -9.28
CA VAL A 206 -14.60 1.95 -9.67
C VAL A 206 -14.54 3.49 -9.67
N PRO A 207 -13.64 4.11 -8.88
CA PRO A 207 -13.52 5.56 -8.84
C PRO A 207 -13.22 6.15 -10.21
N LYS A 208 -13.93 7.23 -10.57
CA LYS A 208 -13.72 7.94 -11.84
C LYS A 208 -12.39 8.68 -11.87
N GLU A 209 -11.94 9.20 -10.73
CA GLU A 209 -10.66 9.88 -10.57
C GLU A 209 -9.49 8.96 -10.93
N ASP A 210 -8.51 9.49 -11.67
CA ASP A 210 -7.22 8.83 -11.88
C ASP A 210 -6.26 9.27 -10.77
N LEU A 211 -5.74 8.31 -10.03
CA LEU A 211 -4.84 8.58 -8.91
C LEU A 211 -3.40 8.41 -9.36
N ILE A 212 -2.52 9.34 -8.98
CA ILE A 212 -1.13 9.36 -9.47
C ILE A 212 -0.36 8.06 -9.21
N TRP A 213 -0.64 7.38 -8.09
CA TRP A 213 0.00 6.10 -7.74
C TRP A 213 -0.38 4.94 -8.67
N GLN A 214 -1.45 5.08 -9.46
CA GLN A 214 -1.89 4.08 -10.44
C GLN A 214 -1.05 4.09 -11.72
N ASP A 215 -0.06 4.98 -11.82
CA ASP A 215 0.72 5.22 -13.03
C ASP A 215 -0.22 5.43 -14.26
N PRO A 216 -1.15 6.40 -14.20
CA PRO A 216 -2.21 6.55 -15.20
C PRO A 216 -1.65 6.77 -16.61
N LEU A 217 -2.43 6.35 -17.60
CA LEU A 217 -2.11 6.51 -19.01
C LEU A 217 -3.07 7.51 -19.64
N PRO A 218 -2.60 8.41 -20.51
CA PRO A 218 -3.49 9.30 -21.25
C PRO A 218 -4.40 8.48 -22.16
N GLN A 219 -5.60 9.01 -22.44
CA GLN A 219 -6.48 8.41 -23.43
C GLN A 219 -5.84 8.44 -24.81
N PRO A 220 -5.96 7.35 -25.60
CA PRO A 220 -5.44 7.33 -26.96
C PRO A 220 -6.21 8.34 -27.83
N ILE A 221 -5.47 9.25 -28.47
CA ILE A 221 -6.03 10.26 -29.39
C ILE A 221 -6.14 9.75 -30.83
N TYR A 222 -5.49 8.63 -31.15
CA TYR A 222 -5.46 8.03 -32.47
C TYR A 222 -5.28 6.51 -32.35
N ASN A 223 -5.94 5.76 -33.25
CA ASN A 223 -5.79 4.32 -33.37
C ASN A 223 -5.11 4.00 -34.72
N PRO A 224 -3.84 3.58 -34.73
CA PRO A 224 -3.10 3.29 -35.96
C PRO A 224 -3.79 2.21 -36.80
N THR A 225 -3.89 2.45 -38.10
CA THR A 225 -4.30 1.44 -39.08
C THR A 225 -3.14 0.49 -39.39
N GLU A 226 -3.43 -0.64 -40.04
CA GLU A 226 -2.39 -1.55 -40.53
C GLU A 226 -1.38 -0.86 -41.45
N GLN A 227 -1.86 0.06 -42.29
CA GLN A 227 -0.99 0.82 -43.18
C GLN A 227 -0.07 1.77 -42.41
N ASP A 228 -0.58 2.48 -41.39
CA ASP A 228 0.25 3.37 -40.56
C ASP A 228 1.37 2.58 -39.86
N ILE A 229 1.07 1.36 -39.42
CA ILE A 229 2.05 0.45 -38.82
C ILE A 229 3.11 0.04 -39.84
N ILE A 230 2.73 -0.27 -41.08
CA ILE A 230 3.67 -0.62 -42.15
C ILE A 230 4.58 0.56 -42.47
N ASP A 231 4.01 1.75 -42.66
CA ASP A 231 4.74 2.97 -42.98
C ASP A 231 5.76 3.32 -41.88
N LEU A 232 5.36 3.19 -40.60
CA LEU A 232 6.24 3.41 -39.46
C LEU A 232 7.37 2.38 -39.38
N LYS A 233 7.12 1.12 -39.74
CA LYS A 233 8.17 0.09 -39.78
C LYS A 233 9.25 0.44 -40.81
N PHE A 234 8.86 0.91 -42.00
CA PHE A 234 9.81 1.38 -43.01
C PHE A 234 10.58 2.61 -42.53
N ALA A 235 9.89 3.61 -41.98
CA ALA A 235 10.56 4.80 -41.43
C ALA A 235 11.57 4.47 -40.33
N ILE A 236 11.27 3.50 -39.45
CA ILE A 236 12.19 3.03 -38.41
C ILE A 236 13.37 2.26 -39.03
N ALA A 237 13.12 1.39 -40.01
CA ALA A 237 14.18 0.64 -40.69
C ALA A 237 15.16 1.55 -41.44
N ASP A 238 14.65 2.63 -42.05
CA ASP A 238 15.44 3.61 -42.81
C ASP A 238 16.08 4.69 -41.91
N SER A 239 15.84 4.65 -40.61
CA SER A 239 16.31 5.67 -39.65
C SER A 239 17.81 5.63 -39.36
N GLY A 240 18.50 4.57 -39.77
CA GLY A 240 19.91 4.33 -39.47
C GLY A 240 20.19 3.71 -38.10
N LEU A 241 19.15 3.43 -37.29
CA LEU A 241 19.29 2.69 -36.04
C LEU A 241 19.67 1.23 -36.31
N SER A 242 20.64 0.71 -35.57
CA SER A 242 21.03 -0.70 -35.64
C SER A 242 19.98 -1.61 -35.01
N VAL A 243 19.97 -2.88 -35.42
CA VAL A 243 19.13 -3.91 -34.78
C VAL A 243 19.38 -3.96 -33.27
N SER A 244 20.64 -3.81 -32.83
CA SER A 244 20.98 -3.83 -31.41
C SER A 244 20.35 -2.67 -30.63
N GLU A 245 20.37 -1.45 -31.19
CA GLU A 245 19.73 -0.28 -30.57
C GLU A 245 18.21 -0.45 -30.50
N LEU A 246 17.60 -0.95 -31.58
CA LEU A 246 16.17 -1.23 -31.65
C LEU A 246 15.76 -2.28 -30.62
N VAL A 247 16.47 -3.40 -30.52
CA VAL A 247 16.22 -4.44 -29.51
C VAL A 247 16.37 -3.87 -28.10
N SER A 248 17.43 -3.11 -27.86
CA SER A 248 17.77 -2.58 -26.54
C SER A 248 16.70 -1.60 -26.04
N VAL A 249 16.22 -0.69 -26.89
CA VAL A 249 15.18 0.27 -26.49
C VAL A 249 13.83 -0.39 -26.26
N ALA A 250 13.48 -1.41 -27.06
CA ALA A 250 12.27 -2.20 -26.84
C ALA A 250 12.34 -2.98 -25.52
N TRP A 251 13.45 -3.67 -25.27
CA TRP A 251 13.66 -4.45 -24.05
C TRP A 251 13.68 -3.56 -22.80
N ALA A 252 14.43 -2.46 -22.83
CA ALA A 252 14.49 -1.50 -21.72
C ALA A 252 13.11 -0.94 -21.36
N SER A 253 12.28 -0.67 -22.37
CA SER A 253 10.91 -0.19 -22.16
C SER A 253 10.01 -1.28 -21.55
N ALA A 254 10.05 -2.50 -22.07
CA ALA A 254 9.14 -3.57 -21.67
C ALA A 254 9.52 -4.30 -20.37
N SER A 255 10.81 -4.47 -20.09
CA SER A 255 11.33 -5.31 -19.01
C SER A 255 11.14 -4.74 -17.60
N THR A 256 10.63 -3.51 -17.50
CA THR A 256 10.21 -2.94 -16.21
C THR A 256 8.92 -3.58 -15.66
N PHE A 257 8.20 -4.34 -16.49
CA PHE A 257 6.99 -5.04 -16.06
C PHE A 257 7.31 -6.10 -15.01
N ARG A 258 6.53 -6.11 -13.92
CA ARG A 258 6.64 -7.12 -12.86
C ARG A 258 5.26 -7.69 -12.51
N GLY A 259 5.11 -9.01 -12.59
CA GLY A 259 3.81 -9.68 -12.47
C GLY A 259 3.16 -9.63 -11.08
N GLY A 260 3.96 -9.39 -10.03
CA GLY A 260 3.47 -9.29 -8.65
C GLY A 260 2.40 -8.21 -8.50
N ASP A 261 2.76 -6.95 -8.74
CA ASP A 261 1.85 -5.79 -8.65
C ASP A 261 1.39 -5.27 -10.03
N LYS A 262 1.88 -5.86 -11.11
CA LYS A 262 1.53 -5.55 -12.51
C LYS A 262 1.88 -4.12 -12.92
N ARG A 263 2.85 -3.50 -12.25
CA ARG A 263 3.42 -2.20 -12.65
C ARG A 263 4.48 -2.36 -13.73
N GLY A 264 4.84 -1.25 -14.36
CA GLY A 264 5.86 -1.17 -15.40
C GLY A 264 5.37 -1.66 -16.77
N GLY A 265 6.31 -1.95 -17.64
CA GLY A 265 6.08 -2.30 -19.03
C GLY A 265 6.17 -1.10 -19.97
N ALA A 266 6.07 -1.38 -21.27
CA ALA A 266 6.31 -0.39 -22.32
C ALA A 266 5.16 0.64 -22.48
N ASN A 267 3.99 0.38 -21.91
CA ASN A 267 2.85 1.28 -22.04
C ASN A 267 3.12 2.61 -21.31
N GLY A 268 2.73 3.73 -21.95
CA GLY A 268 3.05 5.08 -21.50
C GLY A 268 4.45 5.59 -21.86
N ALA A 269 5.30 4.79 -22.51
CA ALA A 269 6.64 5.17 -22.97
C ALA A 269 7.51 5.82 -21.88
N ARG A 270 7.40 5.33 -20.63
CA ARG A 270 8.07 5.94 -19.48
C ARG A 270 9.59 5.91 -19.56
N LEU A 271 10.17 5.06 -20.42
CA LEU A 271 11.60 5.08 -20.75
C LEU A 271 12.08 6.46 -21.25
N ALA A 272 11.20 7.24 -21.90
CA ALA A 272 11.52 8.59 -22.37
C ALA A 272 11.42 9.67 -21.27
N LEU A 273 10.95 9.29 -20.07
CA LEU A 273 10.71 10.17 -18.95
C LEU A 273 11.65 9.85 -17.78
N MET A 274 11.78 10.81 -16.87
CA MET A 274 12.46 10.57 -15.60
C MET A 274 11.61 9.68 -14.67
N PRO A 275 12.23 8.80 -13.86
CA PRO A 275 13.68 8.56 -13.77
C PRO A 275 14.22 7.51 -14.76
N GLN A 276 13.36 6.81 -15.51
CA GLN A 276 13.79 5.65 -16.33
C GLN A 276 14.83 6.00 -17.40
N ARG A 277 14.74 7.23 -17.95
CA ARG A 277 15.67 7.73 -18.95
C ARG A 277 17.12 7.82 -18.45
N ASP A 278 17.30 8.06 -17.16
CA ASP A 278 18.62 8.31 -16.56
C ASP A 278 19.16 7.08 -15.80
N TRP A 279 18.49 5.94 -15.86
CA TRP A 279 19.03 4.71 -15.29
C TRP A 279 20.25 4.23 -16.08
N ASP A 280 21.34 3.91 -15.39
CA ASP A 280 22.58 3.42 -16.01
C ASP A 280 22.36 2.22 -16.93
N VAL A 281 21.46 1.30 -16.53
CA VAL A 281 21.09 0.12 -17.33
C VAL A 281 20.44 0.49 -18.67
N ASN A 282 19.84 1.67 -18.76
CA ASN A 282 19.16 2.17 -19.95
C ASN A 282 20.04 3.08 -20.82
N ALA A 283 21.28 3.40 -20.41
CA ALA A 283 22.15 4.36 -21.11
C ALA A 283 22.35 4.05 -22.60
N ALA A 284 22.43 2.77 -22.97
CA ALA A 284 22.51 2.37 -24.37
C ALA A 284 21.17 2.52 -25.12
N ALA A 285 20.07 2.12 -24.47
CA ALA A 285 18.73 2.13 -25.03
C ALA A 285 18.22 3.55 -25.33
N VAL A 286 18.50 4.51 -24.45
CA VAL A 286 17.99 5.88 -24.59
C VAL A 286 18.59 6.65 -25.77
N ARG A 287 19.72 6.19 -26.31
CA ARG A 287 20.34 6.78 -27.51
C ARG A 287 19.45 6.69 -28.76
N ALA A 288 18.58 5.69 -28.81
CA ALA A 288 17.62 5.53 -29.91
C ALA A 288 16.39 6.45 -29.80
N LEU A 289 16.09 6.97 -28.59
CA LEU A 289 14.85 7.73 -28.34
C LEU A 289 14.72 9.00 -29.20
N PRO A 290 15.74 9.87 -29.38
CA PRO A 290 15.57 11.08 -30.18
C PRO A 290 15.15 10.81 -31.64
N VAL A 291 15.67 9.73 -32.23
CA VAL A 291 15.32 9.30 -33.59
C VAL A 291 13.88 8.79 -33.64
N LEU A 292 13.49 7.93 -32.68
CA LEU A 292 12.13 7.40 -32.60
C LEU A 292 11.08 8.48 -32.29
N GLU A 293 11.41 9.45 -31.44
CA GLU A 293 10.57 10.62 -31.15
C GLU A 293 10.37 11.49 -32.39
N LYS A 294 11.41 11.68 -33.22
CA LYS A 294 11.31 12.41 -34.48
C LYS A 294 10.34 11.72 -35.45
N ILE A 295 10.51 10.42 -35.66
CA ILE A 295 9.62 9.62 -36.53
C ILE A 295 8.17 9.67 -36.03
N GLN A 296 7.97 9.56 -34.71
CA GLN A 296 6.64 9.64 -34.10
C GLN A 296 5.98 11.00 -34.34
N LYS A 297 6.72 12.10 -34.19
CA LYS A 297 6.23 13.46 -34.42
C LYS A 297 5.91 13.72 -35.89
N GLU A 298 6.76 13.23 -36.81
CA GLU A 298 6.58 13.40 -38.25
C GLU A 298 5.38 12.60 -38.78
N SER A 299 5.09 11.41 -38.23
CA SER A 299 3.93 10.64 -38.67
C SER A 299 2.61 11.21 -38.17
N GLY A 300 2.56 11.70 -36.92
CA GLY A 300 1.32 12.10 -36.24
C GLY A 300 0.31 10.95 -36.05
N LYS A 301 0.70 9.70 -36.35
CA LYS A 301 -0.17 8.53 -36.50
C LYS A 301 0.12 7.42 -35.48
N ALA A 302 0.95 7.69 -34.47
CA ALA A 302 1.24 6.75 -33.39
C ALA A 302 1.70 7.47 -32.12
N SER A 303 1.65 6.76 -30.99
CA SER A 303 2.32 7.18 -29.76
C SER A 303 3.71 6.55 -29.64
N LEU A 304 4.59 7.12 -28.82
CA LEU A 304 5.91 6.55 -28.57
C LEU A 304 5.82 5.17 -27.88
N ALA A 305 4.77 4.94 -27.08
CA ALA A 305 4.52 3.67 -26.40
C ALA A 305 4.22 2.55 -27.41
N ILE A 306 3.41 2.89 -28.41
CA ILE A 306 3.11 2.07 -29.57
C ILE A 306 4.41 1.72 -30.28
N SER A 307 5.27 2.70 -30.63
CA SER A 307 6.57 2.43 -31.27
C SER A 307 7.45 1.47 -30.46
N SER A 308 7.58 1.64 -29.14
CA SER A 308 8.35 0.72 -28.30
C SER A 308 7.78 -0.70 -28.24
N CYS A 309 6.44 -0.87 -28.18
CA CYS A 309 5.81 -2.18 -28.26
C CYS A 309 5.98 -2.84 -29.65
N TRP A 310 5.93 -2.03 -30.72
CA TRP A 310 6.14 -2.52 -32.08
C TRP A 310 7.59 -2.92 -32.34
N LEU A 311 8.58 -2.25 -31.74
CA LEU A 311 9.97 -2.67 -31.83
C LEU A 311 10.16 -4.08 -31.24
N VAL A 312 9.51 -4.42 -30.12
CA VAL A 312 9.52 -5.78 -29.56
C VAL A 312 8.96 -6.78 -30.60
N TRP A 313 7.90 -6.41 -31.32
CA TRP A 313 7.27 -7.26 -32.33
C TRP A 313 8.07 -7.36 -33.65
N LEU A 314 8.72 -6.28 -34.08
CA LEU A 314 9.62 -6.18 -35.24
C LEU A 314 10.86 -7.06 -35.07
N VAL A 315 11.42 -7.14 -33.87
CA VAL A 315 12.57 -7.99 -33.56
C VAL A 315 12.20 -9.47 -33.60
N LEU A 316 11.00 -9.83 -33.15
CA LEU A 316 10.55 -11.22 -33.03
C LEU A 316 10.01 -11.81 -34.35
N ARG A 317 9.67 -10.99 -35.33
CA ARG A 317 9.32 -11.45 -36.69
C ARG A 317 10.29 -10.89 -37.69
N LYS A 318 11.19 -11.73 -38.21
CA LYS A 318 11.87 -11.46 -39.48
C LYS A 318 10.81 -11.05 -40.51
N PRO A 319 11.00 -9.97 -41.28
CA PRO A 319 10.20 -9.77 -42.47
C PRO A 319 10.47 -10.98 -43.36
N GLN A 320 9.44 -11.79 -43.62
CA GLN A 320 9.48 -12.62 -44.83
C GLN A 320 9.56 -11.63 -45.98
N ALA A 321 10.68 -11.68 -46.70
CA ALA A 321 10.86 -10.92 -47.93
C ALA A 321 9.63 -11.15 -48.82
N PRO A 322 9.16 -10.12 -49.56
CA PRO A 322 8.13 -10.34 -50.56
C PRO A 322 8.67 -11.38 -51.54
N GLN A 323 8.00 -12.54 -51.62
CA GLN A 323 8.24 -13.45 -52.73
C GLN A 323 7.69 -12.76 -53.98
N VAL A 324 8.60 -12.49 -54.91
CA VAL A 324 8.32 -12.14 -56.31
C VAL A 324 7.68 -13.34 -56.99
#